data_AF-A0AAU9X710-F1
#
_entry.id   AF-A0AAU9X710-F1
#
_cell.length_a   1.000
_cell.length_b   1.000
_cell.length_c   1.000
_cell.angle_alpha   90.00
_cell.angle_beta   90.00
_cell.angle_gamma   90.00
#
_symmetry.space_group_name_H-M   'P 1'
#
loop_
_entity.id
_entity.type
_entity.pdbx_description
1 polymer ?
#
loop_
_entity_poly.entity_id
_entity_poly.type
_entity_poly.pdbx_seq_one_letter_code
_entity_poly.pdbx_strand_id
1 'polypeptide(L)'
;MEDCESDRSFAKYTTFSIADESDDYRVMIVGMQLYQRHCCPASRQFLTKFFFRHRNMRLTTRDRDDDVQQDGDCAVAYRGGWWYNACHNANPNGL
;
A
#
# COMPACT_ATOMS: atom_id res chain seq x y z
N MET A 1 -1.94 -12.66 2.23
CA MET A 1 -2.20 -12.86 0.79
C MET A 1 -1.92 -14.31 0.49
N GLU A 2 -2.78 -14.92 -0.30
CA GLU A 2 -2.66 -16.30 -0.75
C GLU A 2 -2.58 -16.24 -2.28
N ASP A 3 -1.65 -16.99 -2.87
CA ASP A 3 -1.56 -17.11 -4.32
C ASP A 3 -2.48 -18.22 -4.85
N CYS A 4 -2.50 -18.40 -6.17
CA CYS A 4 -3.33 -19.42 -6.82
C CYS A 4 -2.87 -20.85 -6.51
N GLU A 5 -1.67 -21.04 -5.96
CA GLU A 5 -1.10 -22.32 -5.55
C GLU A 5 -1.33 -22.60 -4.05
N SER A 6 -2.15 -21.76 -3.39
CA SER A 6 -2.47 -21.82 -1.95
C SER A 6 -1.31 -21.45 -1.02
N ASP A 7 -0.26 -20.83 -1.56
CA ASP A 7 0.88 -20.38 -0.77
C ASP A 7 0.56 -19.05 -0.08
N ARG A 8 0.79 -19.01 1.24
CA ARG A 8 0.37 -17.90 2.11
C ARG A 8 1.53 -17.04 2.57
N SER A 9 1.37 -15.73 2.37
CA SER A 9 2.29 -14.68 2.81
C SER A 9 1.59 -13.65 3.68
N PHE A 10 2.30 -13.12 4.68
CA PHE A 10 1.76 -12.14 5.62
C PHE A 10 2.66 -10.91 5.75
N ALA A 11 2.03 -9.74 5.80
CA ALA A 11 2.67 -8.48 6.16
C ALA A 11 2.09 -8.00 7.48
N LYS A 12 2.93 -7.86 8.51
CA LYS A 12 2.55 -7.36 9.83
C LYS A 12 3.18 -6.00 10.06
N TYR A 13 2.36 -5.00 10.35
CA TYR A 13 2.82 -3.67 10.71
C TYR A 13 2.92 -3.53 12.23
N THR A 14 3.91 -2.78 12.73
CA THR A 14 4.05 -2.58 14.19
C THR A 14 3.09 -1.53 14.72
N THR A 15 2.82 -0.50 13.92
CA THR A 15 1.81 0.51 14.19
C THR A 15 1.03 0.76 12.92
N PHE A 16 -0.29 0.80 13.05
CA PHE A 16 -1.22 1.14 11.99
C PHE A 16 -2.28 2.06 12.60
N SER A 17 -2.41 3.25 12.06
CA SER A 17 -3.49 4.17 12.39
C SER A 17 -3.92 4.95 11.16
N ILE A 18 -5.18 5.36 11.15
CA ILE A 18 -5.79 6.14 10.08
C ILE A 18 -6.27 7.44 10.73
N ALA A 19 -5.97 8.57 10.12
CA ALA A 19 -6.50 9.86 10.54
C ALA A 19 -8.00 9.96 10.26
N ASP A 20 -8.66 10.98 10.81
CA ASP A 20 -10.05 11.27 10.46
C ASP A 20 -10.17 11.94 9.08
N GLU A 21 -11.41 12.24 8.70
CA GLU A 21 -11.73 12.85 7.40
C GLU A 21 -11.07 14.23 7.22
N SER A 22 -10.81 14.99 8.29
CA SER A 22 -10.16 16.31 8.17
C SER A 22 -8.70 16.24 7.69
N ASP A 23 -8.08 15.07 7.76
CA ASP A 23 -6.77 14.76 7.15
C ASP A 23 -6.90 13.61 6.13
N ASP A 24 -8.07 13.53 5.48
CA ASP A 24 -8.36 12.66 4.33
C ASP A 24 -7.94 11.21 4.55
N TYR A 25 -8.24 10.71 5.75
CA TYR A 25 -7.94 9.35 6.17
C TYR A 25 -6.48 8.95 5.99
N ARG A 26 -5.54 9.88 6.21
CA ARG A 26 -4.10 9.62 6.08
C ARG A 26 -3.68 8.41 6.87
N VAL A 27 -2.95 7.50 6.23
CA VAL A 27 -2.45 6.29 6.91
C VAL A 27 -1.08 6.52 7.54
N MET A 28 -0.97 6.24 8.82
CA MET A 28 0.30 6.19 9.52
C MET A 28 0.68 4.74 9.77
N ILE A 29 1.75 4.33 9.10
CA ILE A 29 2.32 2.99 9.22
C ILE A 29 3.73 3.10 9.75
N VAL A 30 4.03 2.38 10.82
CA VAL A 30 5.38 2.27 11.36
C VAL A 30 5.75 0.81 11.48
N GLY A 31 6.96 0.48 11.02
CA GLY A 31 7.56 -0.85 11.06
C GLY A 31 6.81 -1.90 10.25
N MET A 32 7.54 -2.75 9.53
CA MET A 32 6.96 -3.87 8.79
C MET A 32 7.78 -5.13 9.04
N GLN A 33 7.09 -6.20 9.38
CA GLN A 33 7.64 -7.55 9.48
C GLN A 33 7.00 -8.40 8.39
N LEU A 34 7.83 -8.91 7.49
CA LEU A 34 7.42 -9.85 6.46
C LEU A 34 7.56 -11.28 7.00
N TYR A 35 6.48 -12.05 6.90
CA TYR A 35 6.47 -13.47 7.17
C TYR A 35 6.19 -14.20 5.85
N GLN A 36 7.23 -14.76 5.26
CA GLN A 36 7.14 -15.64 4.08
C GLN A 36 7.56 -17.04 4.50
N ARG A 37 6.80 -18.06 4.09
CA ARG A 37 7.22 -19.44 4.30
C ARG A 37 8.30 -19.87 3.30
N HIS A 38 8.24 -19.46 2.04
CA HIS A 38 9.33 -19.70 1.07
C HIS A 38 9.16 -18.78 -0.14
N CYS A 39 9.88 -17.64 -0.22
CA CYS A 39 10.21 -17.04 -1.52
C CYS A 39 11.30 -15.96 -1.35
N CYS A 40 12.55 -16.37 -1.48
CA CYS A 40 13.74 -15.52 -1.69
C CYS A 40 14.29 -14.70 -0.49
N PRO A 41 15.50 -15.00 0.00
CA PRO A 41 16.21 -14.18 1.01
C PRO A 41 16.62 -12.78 0.50
N ALA A 42 16.81 -12.61 -0.82
CA ALA A 42 17.28 -11.36 -1.44
C ALA A 42 16.23 -10.24 -1.48
N SER A 43 14.95 -10.56 -1.25
CA SER A 43 13.84 -9.61 -1.32
C SER A 43 13.64 -8.82 -0.02
N ARG A 44 14.21 -9.25 1.11
CA ARG A 44 13.94 -8.67 2.43
C ARG A 44 14.35 -7.19 2.54
N GLN A 45 15.47 -6.81 1.94
CA GLN A 45 15.97 -5.43 1.96
C GLN A 45 15.38 -4.56 0.83
N PHE A 46 15.02 -5.16 -0.30
CA PHE A 46 14.42 -4.45 -1.43
C PHE A 46 12.93 -4.16 -1.16
N LEU A 47 12.17 -5.16 -0.69
CA LEU A 47 10.75 -5.02 -0.37
C LEU A 47 10.53 -3.94 0.71
N THR A 48 11.38 -3.88 1.74
CA THR A 48 11.22 -2.87 2.80
C THR A 48 11.25 -1.44 2.27
N LYS A 49 12.16 -1.06 1.36
CA LYS A 49 12.17 0.31 0.80
C LYS A 49 10.91 0.65 -0.01
N PHE A 50 10.39 -0.31 -0.78
CA PHE A 50 9.27 -0.09 -1.70
C PHE A 50 7.89 -0.13 -1.02
N PHE A 51 7.74 -0.91 0.05
CA PHE A 51 6.48 -1.00 0.79
C PHE A 51 6.15 0.25 1.62
N PHE A 52 7.05 1.24 1.74
CA PHE A 52 6.76 2.48 2.44
C PHE A 52 6.11 3.57 1.57
N ARG A 53 5.87 3.35 0.28
CA ARG A 53 5.32 4.42 -0.57
C ARG A 53 3.93 4.88 -0.14
N HIS A 54 3.10 3.98 0.40
CA HIS A 54 1.78 4.34 0.95
C HIS A 54 1.83 4.88 2.39
N ARG A 55 3.00 4.90 3.03
CA ARG A 55 3.14 5.45 4.39
C ARG A 55 2.92 6.95 4.35
N ASN A 56 2.09 7.46 5.26
CA ASN A 56 1.78 8.87 5.41
C ASN A 56 1.11 9.50 4.18
N MET A 57 0.50 8.68 3.31
CA MET A 57 -0.30 9.14 2.19
C MET A 57 -1.76 9.32 2.61
N ARG A 58 -2.46 10.24 1.96
CA ARG A 58 -3.91 10.44 2.07
C ARG A 58 -4.64 9.42 1.20
N LEU A 59 -5.92 9.21 1.49
CA LEU A 59 -6.75 8.29 0.73
C LEU A 59 -7.17 8.95 -0.59
N THR A 60 -6.79 8.33 -1.70
CA THR A 60 -7.19 8.73 -3.05
C THR A 60 -8.31 7.81 -3.52
N THR A 61 -9.37 8.40 -4.08
CA THR A 61 -10.51 7.70 -4.69
C THR A 61 -10.78 8.28 -6.07
N ARG A 62 -11.62 7.61 -6.88
CA ARG A 62 -11.93 8.06 -8.26
C ARG A 62 -12.54 9.46 -8.35
N ASP A 63 -13.16 9.90 -7.27
CA ASP A 63 -13.85 11.19 -7.12
C ASP A 63 -13.02 12.20 -6.32
N ARG A 64 -11.87 11.78 -5.77
CA ARG A 64 -11.01 12.61 -4.95
C ARG A 64 -9.53 12.22 -5.11
N ASP A 65 -8.81 13.05 -5.86
CA ASP A 65 -7.39 12.86 -6.12
C ASP A 65 -6.52 13.49 -5.03
N ASP A 66 -5.96 12.63 -4.17
CA ASP A 66 -5.06 12.96 -3.07
C ASP A 66 -3.70 12.26 -3.20
N ASP A 67 -3.39 11.74 -4.39
CA ASP A 67 -2.13 11.05 -4.65
C ASP A 67 -0.98 12.03 -4.98
N VAL A 68 0.23 11.50 -5.21
CA VAL A 68 1.44 12.31 -5.45
C VAL A 68 1.85 12.25 -6.94
N GLN A 69 1.09 11.52 -7.76
CA GLN A 69 1.36 11.36 -9.18
C GLN A 69 1.07 12.69 -9.89
N GLN A 70 2.03 13.19 -10.68
CA GLN A 70 1.89 14.49 -11.34
C GLN A 70 0.99 14.42 -12.59
N ASP A 71 0.99 13.27 -13.26
CA ASP A 71 0.30 13.06 -14.53
C ASP A 71 -0.74 11.95 -14.39
N GLY A 72 -1.96 12.33 -14.02
CA GLY A 72 -3.12 11.46 -13.92
C GLY A 72 -3.45 10.97 -12.52
N ASP A 73 -4.58 10.29 -12.40
CA ASP A 73 -5.17 9.83 -11.14
C ASP A 73 -5.01 8.30 -11.02
N CYS A 74 -4.32 7.85 -9.97
CA CYS A 74 -4.07 6.44 -9.72
C CYS A 74 -5.34 5.65 -9.38
N ALA A 75 -6.31 6.27 -8.69
CA ALA A 75 -7.59 5.62 -8.39
C ALA A 75 -8.45 5.40 -9.63
N VAL A 76 -8.36 6.30 -10.62
CA VAL A 76 -8.99 6.11 -11.94
C VAL A 76 -8.29 5.00 -12.71
N ALA A 77 -6.96 5.03 -12.79
CA ALA A 77 -6.17 4.07 -13.56
C ALA A 77 -6.28 2.64 -13.02
N TYR A 78 -6.12 2.47 -11.70
CA TYR A 78 -6.11 1.17 -11.02
C TYR A 78 -7.45 0.79 -10.39
N ARG A 79 -8.47 1.61 -10.62
CA ARG A 79 -9.88 1.28 -10.40
C ARG A 79 -10.26 0.98 -8.96
N GLY A 80 -9.55 1.55 -7.99
CA GLY A 80 -9.76 1.33 -6.56
C GLY A 80 -9.36 2.54 -5.73
N GLY A 81 -9.90 2.64 -4.51
CA GLY A 81 -9.45 3.64 -3.54
C GLY A 81 -8.28 3.13 -2.72
N TRP A 82 -7.21 3.91 -2.60
CA TRP A 82 -6.03 3.51 -1.83
C TRP A 82 -5.21 4.71 -1.37
N TRP A 83 -4.31 4.46 -0.43
CA TRP A 83 -3.26 5.39 -0.05
C TRP A 83 -2.16 5.44 -1.13
N TYR A 84 -2.49 6.08 -2.25
CA TYR A 84 -1.60 6.20 -3.40
C TYR A 84 -0.52 7.27 -3.18
N ASN A 85 0.64 7.03 -3.77
CA ASN A 85 1.75 7.99 -3.88
C ASN A 85 1.93 8.28 -5.38
N ALA A 86 3.09 7.98 -5.98
CA ALA A 86 3.19 7.65 -7.40
C ALA A 86 2.53 6.27 -7.65
N CYS A 87 1.21 6.23 -7.46
CA CYS A 87 0.35 5.06 -7.40
C CYS A 87 0.74 4.07 -6.30
N HIS A 88 1.07 2.81 -6.61
CA HIS A 88 1.19 1.77 -5.58
C HIS A 88 2.28 0.72 -5.84
N ASN A 89 2.63 -0.01 -4.78
CA ASN A 89 3.41 -1.27 -4.83
C ASN A 89 2.56 -2.50 -4.51
N ALA A 90 1.47 -2.27 -3.81
CA ALA A 90 0.45 -3.25 -3.47
C ALA A 90 -0.88 -2.53 -3.59
N ASN A 91 -1.83 -3.16 -4.24
CA ASN A 91 -3.17 -2.61 -4.43
C ASN A 91 -4.21 -3.69 -4.10
N PRO A 92 -4.47 -3.93 -2.81
CA PRO A 92 -5.48 -4.91 -2.40
C PRO A 92 -6.90 -4.46 -2.77
N ASN A 93 -7.09 -3.19 -3.13
CA ASN A 93 -8.37 -2.62 -3.55
C ASN A 93 -8.47 -2.44 -5.07
N GLY A 94 -7.50 -2.97 -5.83
CA GLY A 94 -7.47 -2.89 -7.29
C GLY A 94 -8.26 -4.00 -7.98
N LEU A 95 -8.36 -3.89 -9.31
CA LEU A 95 -8.97 -4.85 -10.22
C LEU A 95 -7.93 -5.77 -10.87
#